data_AF-A0A3D5JK36-F1
#
_entry.id   AF-A0A3D5JK36-F1
#
_cell.length_a   1.000
_cell.length_b   1.000
_cell.length_c   1.000
_cell.angle_alpha   90.00
_cell.angle_beta   90.00
_cell.angle_gamma   90.00
#
_symmetry.space_group_name_H-M   'P 1'
#
loop_
_entity.id
_entity.type
_entity.pdbx_description
1 polymer ?
#
loop_
_entity_poly.entity_id
_entity_poly.type
_entity_poly.pdbx_seq_one_letter_code
_entity_poly.pdbx_strand_id
1 'polypeptide(L)'
;QAKGGREIAEASDRVVESVNESKAGLDALRRDVVRLADDVRGEVGMSRAIELARGGASKQAVADATGLSLEEAEAIVTFHGRK
;
A
#
# COMPACT_ATOMS: atom_id res chain seq x y z
N GLN A 1 47.78 -25.46 -7.16
CA GLN A 1 47.09 -24.39 -6.40
C GLN A 1 46.05 -23.59 -7.18
N ALA A 2 45.97 -23.67 -8.53
CA ALA A 2 45.07 -22.82 -9.34
C ALA A 2 43.59 -23.27 -9.44
N LYS A 3 43.25 -24.53 -9.13
CA LYS A 3 41.87 -25.05 -9.28
C LYS A 3 40.87 -24.49 -8.26
N GLY A 4 41.29 -24.32 -7.01
CA GLY A 4 40.41 -23.82 -5.94
C GLY A 4 39.94 -22.37 -6.12
N GLY A 5 40.78 -21.49 -6.68
CA GLY A 5 40.40 -20.09 -6.91
C GLY A 5 39.31 -19.92 -7.98
N ARG A 6 39.28 -20.81 -8.99
CA ARG A 6 38.28 -20.78 -10.06
C ARG A 6 36.92 -21.28 -9.59
N GLU A 7 36.92 -22.34 -8.77
CA GLU A 7 35.70 -22.87 -8.15
C GLU A 7 35.06 -21.85 -7.19
N ILE A 8 35.87 -21.11 -6.43
CA ILE A 8 35.39 -20.06 -5.52
C ILE A 8 34.79 -18.88 -6.30
N ALA A 9 35.37 -18.51 -7.44
CA ALA A 9 34.83 -17.47 -8.31
C ALA A 9 33.48 -17.86 -8.91
N GLU A 10 33.36 -19.07 -9.46
CA GLU A 10 32.10 -19.60 -10.01
C GLU A 10 31.02 -19.81 -8.95
N ALA A 11 31.41 -20.09 -7.71
CA ALA A 11 30.47 -20.15 -6.58
C ALA A 11 30.00 -18.75 -6.17
N SER A 12 30.91 -17.76 -6.15
CA SER A 12 30.53 -16.36 -5.87
C SER A 12 29.60 -15.80 -6.92
N ASP A 13 29.86 -16.04 -8.20
CA ASP A 13 29.01 -15.55 -9.29
C ASP A 13 27.58 -16.11 -9.17
N ARG A 14 27.43 -17.41 -8.87
CA ARG A 14 26.12 -18.03 -8.61
C ARG A 14 25.39 -17.44 -7.41
N VAL A 15 26.12 -17.12 -6.34
CA VAL A 15 25.54 -16.45 -5.16
C VAL A 15 25.07 -15.05 -5.52
N VAL A 16 25.84 -14.30 -6.30
CA VAL A 16 25.47 -12.95 -6.75
C VAL A 16 24.21 -12.99 -7.63
N GLU A 17 24.12 -13.94 -8.56
CA GLU A 17 22.93 -14.14 -9.39
C GLU A 17 21.69 -14.46 -8.52
N SER A 18 21.80 -15.43 -7.61
CA SER A 18 20.69 -15.80 -6.71
C SER A 18 20.25 -14.64 -5.79
N VAL A 19 21.19 -13.84 -5.31
CA VAL A 19 20.87 -12.64 -4.51
C VAL A 19 20.18 -11.57 -5.35
N ASN A 20 20.58 -11.38 -6.60
CA ASN A 20 19.92 -10.45 -7.51
C ASN A 20 18.49 -10.87 -7.85
N GLU A 21 18.25 -12.16 -8.08
CA GLU A 21 16.90 -12.70 -8.27
C GLU A 21 16.03 -12.51 -7.02
N SER A 22 16.58 -12.80 -5.85
CA SER A 22 15.90 -12.59 -4.56
C SER A 22 15.54 -11.12 -4.35
N LYS A 23 16.47 -10.21 -4.67
CA LYS A 23 16.23 -8.76 -4.61
C LYS A 23 15.10 -8.33 -5.53
N ALA A 24 15.09 -8.81 -6.78
CA ALA A 24 14.02 -8.51 -7.73
C ALA A 24 12.65 -9.01 -7.22
N GLY A 25 12.60 -10.20 -6.62
CA GLY A 25 11.40 -10.74 -5.99
C GLY A 25 10.91 -9.89 -4.80
N LEU A 26 11.83 -9.45 -3.93
CA LEU A 26 11.51 -8.56 -2.81
C LEU A 26 11.00 -7.19 -3.28
N ASP A 27 11.57 -6.62 -4.34
CA ASP A 27 11.12 -5.35 -4.92
C ASP A 27 9.73 -5.46 -5.56
N ALA A 28 9.36 -6.63 -6.09
CA ALA A 28 8.01 -6.90 -6.58
C ALA A 28 7.02 -7.00 -5.41
N LEU A 29 7.34 -7.80 -4.39
CA LEU A 29 6.52 -7.92 -3.17
C LEU A 29 6.30 -6.58 -2.48
N ARG A 30 7.34 -5.75 -2.38
CA ARG A 30 7.24 -4.41 -1.81
C ARG A 30 6.23 -3.54 -2.58
N ARG A 31 6.22 -3.62 -3.92
CA ARG A 31 5.27 -2.87 -4.75
C ARG A 31 3.84 -3.35 -4.53
N ASP A 32 3.64 -4.65 -4.43
CA ASP A 32 2.31 -5.23 -4.21
C ASP A 32 1.76 -4.89 -2.82
N VAL A 33 2.62 -4.89 -1.79
CA VAL A 33 2.24 -4.45 -0.42
C VAL A 33 1.85 -2.98 -0.40
N VAL A 34 2.57 -2.11 -1.11
CA VAL A 34 2.21 -0.68 -1.20
C VAL A 34 0.85 -0.51 -1.84
N ARG A 35 0.59 -1.17 -2.98
CA ARG A 35 -0.73 -1.11 -3.64
C ARG A 35 -1.84 -1.63 -2.74
N LEU A 36 -1.62 -2.78 -2.08
CA LEU A 36 -2.60 -3.33 -1.16
C LEU A 36 -2.90 -2.39 0.01
N ALA A 37 -1.87 -1.74 0.56
CA ALA A 37 -2.04 -0.75 1.62
C ALA A 37 -2.85 0.47 1.15
N ASP A 38 -2.62 0.92 -0.08
CA ASP A 38 -3.39 2.01 -0.69
C ASP A 38 -4.86 1.61 -0.92
N ASP A 39 -5.10 0.40 -1.44
CA ASP A 39 -6.44 -0.14 -1.68
C ASP A 39 -7.22 -0.32 -0.36
N VAL A 40 -6.59 -0.92 0.65
CA VAL A 40 -7.17 -1.09 1.99
C VAL A 40 -7.45 0.27 2.63
N ARG A 41 -6.55 1.24 2.49
CA ARG A 41 -6.75 2.60 3.02
C ARG A 41 -7.96 3.28 2.35
N GLY A 42 -8.13 3.11 1.04
CA GLY A 42 -9.27 3.62 0.30
C GLY A 42 -10.60 2.99 0.77
N GLU A 43 -10.66 1.66 0.84
CA GLU A 43 -11.89 0.94 1.19
C GLU A 43 -12.32 1.16 2.66
N VAL A 44 -11.35 1.14 3.59
CA VAL A 44 -11.60 1.45 5.01
C VAL A 44 -11.97 2.93 5.18
N GLY A 45 -11.32 3.83 4.44
CA GLY A 45 -11.65 5.25 4.41
C GLY A 45 -13.09 5.52 4.00
N MET A 46 -13.57 4.82 2.96
CA MET A 46 -14.95 4.96 2.46
C MET A 46 -15.99 4.40 3.43
N SER A 47 -15.77 3.20 3.98
CA SER A 47 -16.69 2.60 4.96
C SER A 47 -16.84 3.48 6.20
N ARG A 48 -15.71 3.96 6.73
CA ARG A 48 -15.68 4.88 7.87
C ARG A 48 -16.34 6.23 7.55
N ALA A 49 -16.14 6.76 6.35
CA ALA A 49 -16.76 8.02 5.91
C ALA A 49 -18.30 7.92 5.89
N ILE A 50 -18.83 6.81 5.39
CA ILE A 50 -20.28 6.56 5.34
C ILE A 50 -20.87 6.46 6.74
N GLU A 51 -20.20 5.76 7.67
CA GLU A 51 -20.63 5.67 9.07
C GLU A 51 -20.67 7.04 9.74
N LEU A 52 -19.62 7.85 9.56
CA LEU A 52 -19.54 9.21 10.10
C LEU A 52 -20.65 10.10 9.52
N ALA A 53 -20.87 10.07 8.21
CA ALA A 53 -21.94 10.83 7.56
C ALA A 53 -23.33 10.43 8.10
N ARG A 54 -23.63 9.13 8.25
CA ARG A 54 -24.88 8.64 8.86
C ARG A 54 -25.02 9.06 10.33
N GLY A 55 -23.89 9.24 11.02
CA GLY A 55 -23.81 9.80 12.36
C GLY A 55 -24.14 11.30 12.43
N GLY A 56 -24.18 12.00 11.29
CA GLY A 56 -24.38 13.46 11.20
C GLY A 56 -23.08 14.27 11.23
N ALA A 57 -21.93 13.63 10.98
CA ALA A 57 -20.66 14.34 10.89
C ALA A 57 -20.63 15.32 9.70
N SER A 58 -19.95 16.45 9.88
CA SER A 58 -19.73 17.43 8.80
C SER A 58 -18.71 16.92 7.78
N LYS A 59 -18.72 17.49 6.58
CA LYS A 59 -17.75 17.14 5.52
C LYS A 59 -16.29 17.31 5.96
N GLN A 60 -15.98 18.35 6.76
CA GLN A 60 -14.65 18.51 7.37
C GLN A 60 -14.31 17.34 8.30
N ALA A 61 -15.21 16.96 9.21
CA ALA A 61 -14.96 15.87 10.14
C ALA A 61 -14.80 14.51 9.43
N VAL A 62 -15.53 14.30 8.33
CA VAL A 62 -15.37 13.11 7.48
C VAL A 62 -14.00 13.12 6.79
N ALA A 63 -13.61 14.22 6.14
CA ALA A 63 -12.32 14.33 5.45
C ALA A 63 -11.14 14.12 6.41
N ASP A 64 -11.18 14.75 7.58
CA ASP A 64 -10.11 14.65 8.59
C ASP A 64 -9.95 13.22 9.14
N ALA A 65 -11.06 12.50 9.33
CA ALA A 65 -11.06 11.17 9.92
C ALA A 65 -10.69 10.04 8.94
N THR A 66 -10.86 10.26 7.63
CA THR A 66 -10.68 9.23 6.60
C THR A 66 -9.54 9.54 5.64
N GLY A 67 -9.07 10.79 5.61
CA GLY A 67 -8.04 11.25 4.67
C GLY A 67 -8.55 11.41 3.24
N LEU A 68 -9.88 11.36 3.02
CA LEU A 68 -10.51 11.66 1.75
C LEU A 68 -10.44 13.17 1.45
N SER A 69 -10.57 13.54 0.18
CA SER A 69 -10.68 14.94 -0.20
C SER A 69 -11.98 15.56 0.35
N LEU A 70 -11.97 16.89 0.48
CA LEU A 70 -13.15 17.65 0.91
C LEU A 70 -14.34 17.45 -0.04
N GLU A 71 -14.09 17.27 -1.33
CA GLU A 71 -15.12 17.02 -2.35
C GLU A 71 -15.74 15.63 -2.20
N GLU A 72 -14.92 14.60 -1.99
CA GLU A 72 -15.40 13.24 -1.72
C GLU A 72 -16.19 13.18 -0.40
N ALA A 73 -15.67 13.82 0.65
CA ALA A 73 -16.36 13.90 1.93
C ALA A 73 -17.70 14.64 1.82
N GLU A 74 -17.77 15.71 1.02
CA GLU A 74 -19.00 16.44 0.74
C GLU A 74 -20.04 15.57 0.02
N ALA A 75 -19.62 14.83 -1.01
CA ALA A 75 -20.50 13.88 -1.68
C ALA A 75 -21.04 12.83 -0.70
N ILE A 76 -20.18 12.24 0.12
CA ILE A 76 -20.59 11.21 1.09
C ILE A 76 -21.59 11.77 2.10
N VAL A 77 -21.33 12.95 2.68
CA VAL A 77 -22.26 13.62 3.61
C VAL A 77 -23.57 13.99 2.90
N THR A 78 -23.53 14.39 1.64
CA THR A 78 -24.74 14.74 0.88
C THR A 78 -25.64 13.52 0.64
N PHE A 79 -25.05 12.36 0.30
CA PHE A 79 -25.80 11.15 -0.04
C PHE A 79 -26.16 10.27 1.18
N HIS A 80 -25.31 10.26 2.21
CA HIS A 80 -25.43 9.37 3.37
C HIS A 80 -25.63 10.12 4.69
N GLY A 81 -25.59 11.45 4.66
CA GLY A 81 -25.80 12.31 5.81
C GLY A 81 -27.15 12.09 6.46
N ARG A 82 -27.19 12.27 7.78
CA ARG A 82 -28.45 12.35 8.52
C ARG A 82 -29.21 13.61 8.08
N LYS A 83 -30.43 13.44 7.56
CA LYS A 83 -31.35 14.54 7.22
C LYS A 83 -31.92 15.20 8.46
#